data_AF-A0A3L6TKT5-F1
#
_entry.id   AF-A0A3L6TKT5-F1
#
_cell.length_a   1.000
_cell.length_b   1.000
_cell.length_c   1.000
_cell.angle_alpha   90.00
_cell.angle_beta   90.00
_cell.angle_gamma   90.00
#
_symmetry.space_group_name_H-M   'P 1'
#
loop_
_entity.id
_entity.type
_entity.pdbx_description
1 polymer ?
#
loop_
_entity_poly.entity_id
_entity_poly.type
_entity_poly.pdbx_seq_one_letter_code
_entity_poly.pdbx_strand_id
1 'polypeptide(L)'
;MTASSSVAPEVAADGHEDDDVEEEENNEEDENNQGRRLSWTEADNIRLKLVRDQPKWTRNYCKGKKKKNDPIDLEIAGEARPMGTKTAKAKAGMPDSYLSHDDIQMYYDIQALRASTVEKTADVQLRLSREKLEAAQTREMTSIAKMYIDLLMADLSGMTDMQRAEHQRALQYFGDKVYEHSRV
;
A
#
# COMPACT_ATOMS: atom_id res chain seq x y z
N MET A 1 -9.36 46.52 38.06
CA MET A 1 -10.82 46.44 38.30
C MET A 1 -11.50 47.36 37.32
N THR A 2 -12.36 46.81 36.46
CA THR A 2 -13.64 47.30 35.90
C THR A 2 -13.83 46.77 34.48
N ALA A 3 -14.83 45.90 34.33
CA ALA A 3 -15.31 45.32 33.08
C ALA A 3 -16.37 46.22 32.41
N SER A 4 -16.53 46.08 31.10
CA SER A 4 -17.73 46.40 30.28
C SER A 4 -17.45 45.81 28.88
N SER A 5 -18.08 44.74 28.38
CA SER A 5 -19.50 44.46 28.04
C SER A 5 -20.11 45.38 26.97
N SER A 6 -20.23 44.86 25.74
CA SER A 6 -21.38 45.02 24.81
C SER A 6 -21.06 44.29 23.48
N VAL A 7 -21.65 43.13 23.19
CA VAL A 7 -22.89 42.92 22.39
C VAL A 7 -22.72 43.29 20.90
N ALA A 8 -22.82 42.26 20.06
CA ALA A 8 -22.91 42.31 18.60
C ALA A 8 -24.33 42.67 18.12
N PRO A 9 -24.48 42.96 16.81
CA PRO A 9 -25.65 42.50 16.08
C PRO A 9 -25.31 41.68 14.82
N GLU A 10 -26.12 40.63 14.62
CA GLU A 10 -26.31 39.80 13.43
C GLU A 10 -26.73 40.58 12.17
N VAL A 11 -26.33 40.05 11.00
CA VAL A 11 -27.14 39.73 9.79
C VAL A 11 -26.20 38.95 8.84
N ALA A 12 -26.36 37.63 8.63
CA ALA A 12 -27.23 36.95 7.64
C ALA A 12 -27.03 37.48 6.21
N ALA A 13 -26.90 36.71 5.13
CA ALA A 13 -26.74 35.29 4.83
C ALA A 13 -26.40 35.27 3.32
N ASP A 14 -25.47 34.43 2.85
CA ASP A 14 -25.53 33.98 1.46
C ASP A 14 -25.04 32.54 1.39
N GLY A 15 -26.00 31.66 1.12
CA GLY A 15 -25.89 30.22 1.20
C GLY A 15 -25.44 29.63 -0.11
N HIS A 16 -24.53 28.67 -0.01
CA HIS A 16 -24.43 27.58 -0.96
C HIS A 16 -24.25 26.31 -0.15
N GLU A 17 -25.38 25.81 0.35
CA GLU A 17 -25.51 24.44 0.80
C GLU A 17 -25.56 23.60 -0.48
N ASP A 18 -24.40 23.07 -0.88
CA ASP A 18 -24.37 21.90 -1.75
C ASP A 18 -24.83 20.71 -0.88
N ASP A 19 -26.13 20.46 -0.94
CA ASP A 19 -26.76 19.19 -0.59
C ASP A 19 -26.17 18.10 -1.51
N ASP A 20 -24.99 17.59 -1.18
CA ASP A 20 -24.56 16.28 -1.64
C ASP A 20 -25.34 15.25 -0.82
N VAL A 21 -26.54 14.98 -1.36
CA VAL A 21 -27.42 13.86 -1.07
C VAL A 21 -26.58 12.64 -0.70
N GLU A 22 -26.71 12.19 0.55
CA GLU A 22 -26.35 10.85 0.96
C GLU A 22 -27.12 9.89 0.05
N GLU A 23 -26.46 9.38 -1.00
CA GLU A 23 -26.92 8.19 -1.70
C GLU A 23 -26.80 7.02 -0.72
N GLU A 24 -27.81 6.86 0.13
CA GLU A 24 -28.17 5.57 0.67
C GLU A 24 -28.48 4.65 -0.52
N GLU A 25 -27.44 3.99 -1.03
CA GLU A 25 -27.62 2.81 -1.87
C GLU A 25 -28.32 1.76 -1.01
N ASN A 26 -29.65 1.73 -1.17
CA ASN A 26 -30.55 0.65 -0.80
C ASN A 26 -29.93 -0.71 -1.12
N ASN A 27 -29.32 -1.34 -0.11
CA ASN A 27 -28.83 -2.72 -0.14
C ASN A 27 -29.91 -3.72 0.33
N GLU A 28 -31.18 -3.43 0.07
CA GLU A 28 -32.29 -4.31 0.49
C GLU A 28 -32.72 -5.34 -0.58
N GLU A 29 -32.02 -5.43 -1.71
CA GLU A 29 -32.30 -6.45 -2.73
C GLU A 29 -31.14 -7.44 -2.91
N ASP A 30 -30.79 -8.23 -1.90
CA ASP A 30 -30.07 -9.49 -2.18
C ASP A 30 -30.18 -10.58 -1.09
N GLU A 31 -31.13 -10.49 -0.17
CA GLU A 31 -31.32 -11.54 0.84
C GLU A 31 -31.90 -12.86 0.27
N ASN A 32 -32.43 -12.86 -0.96
CA ASN A 32 -33.17 -14.03 -1.47
C ASN A 32 -32.51 -14.78 -2.65
N ASN A 33 -31.19 -14.66 -2.86
CA ASN A 33 -30.48 -15.54 -3.81
C ASN A 33 -29.83 -16.77 -3.14
N GLN A 34 -30.17 -17.05 -1.88
CA GLN A 34 -29.72 -18.27 -1.19
C GLN A 34 -30.48 -19.52 -1.67
N GLY A 35 -31.71 -19.37 -2.17
CA GLY A 35 -32.55 -20.50 -2.58
C GLY A 35 -32.08 -21.29 -3.80
N ARG A 36 -31.09 -20.80 -4.57
CA ARG A 36 -30.57 -21.48 -5.78
C ARG A 36 -29.11 -21.95 -5.68
N ARG A 37 -28.47 -21.83 -4.51
CA ARG A 37 -27.05 -22.17 -4.33
C ARG A 37 -26.88 -23.43 -3.51
N LEU A 38 -27.38 -24.55 -4.04
CA LEU A 38 -27.07 -25.86 -3.46
C LEU A 38 -25.58 -26.16 -3.71
N SER A 39 -24.82 -26.33 -2.61
CA SER A 39 -23.42 -26.82 -2.52
C SER A 39 -22.23 -25.86 -2.66
N TRP A 40 -22.36 -24.56 -2.35
CA TRP A 40 -21.16 -23.72 -2.21
C TRP A 40 -20.59 -23.84 -0.80
N THR A 41 -19.30 -24.13 -0.70
CA THR A 41 -18.60 -24.11 0.59
C THR A 41 -18.36 -22.67 1.04
N GLU A 42 -18.12 -22.46 2.33
CA GLU A 42 -17.75 -21.14 2.86
C GLU A 42 -16.50 -20.57 2.18
N ALA A 43 -15.56 -21.44 1.79
CA ALA A 43 -14.40 -21.07 0.98
C ALA A 43 -14.78 -20.54 -0.41
N ASP A 44 -15.82 -21.08 -1.05
CA ASP A 44 -16.30 -20.60 -2.35
C ASP A 44 -16.96 -19.22 -2.25
N ASN A 45 -17.63 -18.95 -1.13
CA ASN A 45 -18.20 -17.63 -0.83
C ASN A 45 -17.11 -16.58 -0.57
N ILE A 46 -16.09 -16.93 0.20
CA ILE A 46 -14.92 -16.07 0.45
C ILE A 46 -14.19 -15.76 -0.87
N ARG A 47 -14.01 -16.78 -1.71
CA ARG A 47 -13.37 -16.63 -3.02
C ARG A 47 -14.17 -15.70 -3.95
N LEU A 48 -15.50 -15.76 -3.91
CA LEU A 48 -16.33 -14.90 -4.75
C LEU A 48 -16.27 -13.43 -4.32
N LYS A 49 -16.22 -13.16 -3.01
CA LYS A 49 -16.00 -11.80 -2.47
C LYS A 49 -14.66 -11.25 -2.94
N LEU A 50 -13.58 -12.02 -2.77
CA LEU A 50 -12.23 -11.64 -3.21
C LEU A 50 -12.14 -11.34 -4.72
N VAL A 51 -12.91 -12.06 -5.55
CA VAL A 51 -12.97 -11.82 -6.99
C VAL A 51 -13.83 -10.61 -7.36
N ARG A 52 -14.82 -10.23 -6.54
CA ARG A 52 -15.62 -9.02 -6.74
C ARG A 52 -14.86 -7.75 -6.35
N ASP A 53 -13.99 -7.83 -5.36
CA ASP A 53 -13.17 -6.71 -4.88
C ASP A 53 -12.00 -6.37 -5.83
N GLN A 54 -11.74 -7.22 -6.84
CA GLN A 54 -10.75 -6.93 -7.86
C GLN A 54 -11.31 -6.01 -8.97
N PRO A 55 -10.49 -5.08 -9.49
CA PRO A 55 -10.85 -4.29 -10.66
C PRO A 55 -11.35 -5.19 -11.80
N LYS A 56 -12.44 -4.80 -12.46
CA LYS A 56 -13.11 -5.61 -13.50
C LYS A 56 -12.14 -6.08 -14.61
N TRP A 57 -11.05 -5.35 -14.84
CA TRP A 57 -10.02 -5.65 -15.85
C TRP A 57 -8.98 -6.71 -15.43
N THR A 58 -8.82 -7.02 -14.14
CA THR A 58 -7.96 -8.13 -13.65
C THR A 58 -8.77 -9.39 -13.31
N ARG A 59 -10.10 -9.34 -13.46
CA ARG A 59 -11.01 -10.40 -13.04
C ARG A 59 -10.98 -11.59 -14.01
N ASN A 60 -10.21 -12.61 -13.65
CA ASN A 60 -10.12 -13.85 -14.42
C ASN A 60 -11.39 -14.69 -14.24
N TYR A 61 -12.36 -14.53 -15.14
CA TYR A 61 -13.44 -15.49 -15.28
C TYR A 61 -12.89 -16.78 -15.88
N CYS A 62 -12.90 -17.88 -15.12
CA CYS A 62 -12.76 -19.20 -15.69
C CYS A 62 -13.85 -19.36 -16.76
N LYS A 63 -13.47 -19.35 -18.04
CA LYS A 63 -14.39 -19.56 -19.15
C LYS A 63 -14.87 -21.01 -19.11
N GLY A 64 -15.95 -21.26 -18.37
CA GLY A 64 -16.74 -22.47 -18.52
C GLY A 64 -17.16 -22.60 -19.98
N LYS A 65 -17.06 -23.81 -20.54
CA LYS A 65 -17.41 -24.09 -21.94
C LYS A 65 -18.84 -23.63 -22.20
N LYS A 66 -19.00 -22.56 -22.99
CA LYS A 66 -20.32 -22.09 -23.43
C LYS A 66 -20.95 -23.21 -24.27
N LYS A 67 -22.05 -23.79 -23.79
CA LYS A 67 -22.96 -24.54 -24.68
C LYS A 67 -23.53 -23.55 -25.70
N LYS A 68 -23.57 -23.96 -26.97
CA LYS A 68 -24.18 -23.18 -28.05
C LYS A 68 -25.68 -23.12 -27.75
N ASN A 69 -26.23 -21.93 -27.59
CA ASN A 69 -27.68 -21.73 -27.55
C ASN A 69 -28.17 -21.50 -28.99
N ASP A 70 -29.27 -22.18 -29.33
CA ASP A 70 -29.96 -22.09 -30.62
C ASP A 70 -30.47 -20.67 -30.89
N PRO A 71 -30.55 -20.23 -32.16
CA PRO A 71 -31.00 -18.88 -32.49
C PRO A 71 -32.50 -18.73 -32.21
N ILE A 72 -32.84 -17.80 -31.32
CA ILE A 72 -34.20 -17.29 -31.16
C ILE A 72 -34.47 -16.35 -32.34
N ASP A 73 -35.47 -16.68 -33.15
CA ASP A 73 -35.97 -15.85 -34.23
C ASP A 73 -36.85 -14.74 -33.64
N LEU A 74 -36.41 -13.50 -33.80
CA LEU A 74 -37.15 -12.29 -33.42
C LEU A 74 -37.12 -11.39 -34.66
N GLU A 75 -38.16 -11.52 -35.48
CA GLU A 75 -38.51 -10.54 -36.50
C GLU A 75 -38.71 -9.17 -35.83
N ILE A 76 -37.74 -8.27 -35.99
CA ILE A 76 -37.89 -6.86 -35.67
C ILE A 76 -37.80 -6.10 -36.99
N ALA A 77 -38.96 -5.63 -37.42
CA ALA A 77 -39.16 -4.76 -38.55
C ALA A 77 -38.37 -3.45 -38.39
N GLY A 78 -37.71 -3.03 -39.47
CA GLY A 78 -37.55 -1.62 -39.79
C GLY A 78 -36.64 -0.76 -38.90
N GLU A 79 -35.39 -1.16 -38.68
CA GLU A 79 -34.36 -0.20 -38.27
C GLU A 79 -33.01 -0.52 -38.92
N ALA A 80 -32.55 0.35 -39.82
CA ALA A 80 -31.27 0.22 -40.50
C ALA A 80 -30.13 0.48 -39.52
N ARG A 81 -29.72 -0.57 -38.80
CA ARG A 81 -28.53 -0.55 -37.94
C ARG A 81 -27.29 -0.27 -38.82
N PRO A 82 -26.36 0.60 -38.39
CA PRO A 82 -25.17 0.91 -39.18
C PRO A 82 -24.41 -0.38 -39.50
N MET A 83 -24.08 -0.56 -40.78
CA MET A 83 -23.36 -1.73 -41.29
C MET A 83 -22.15 -2.04 -40.40
N GLY A 84 -22.03 -3.31 -40.02
CA GLY A 84 -21.00 -3.82 -39.15
C GLY A 84 -19.57 -3.43 -39.57
N THR A 85 -18.72 -3.39 -38.54
CA THR A 85 -17.32 -2.93 -38.41
C THR A 85 -16.32 -3.36 -39.49
N LYS A 86 -16.71 -4.15 -40.50
CA LYS A 86 -15.78 -4.68 -41.52
C LYS A 86 -15.43 -3.62 -42.58
N THR A 87 -16.32 -2.70 -42.91
CA THR A 87 -16.04 -1.63 -43.89
C THR A 87 -15.36 -0.41 -43.27
N ALA A 88 -15.54 -0.14 -41.98
CA ALA A 88 -14.84 0.93 -41.27
C ALA A 88 -13.33 0.66 -41.09
N LYS A 89 -12.92 -0.61 -40.97
CA LYS A 89 -11.50 -0.99 -40.90
C LYS A 89 -10.75 -0.86 -42.22
N ALA A 90 -11.46 -0.83 -43.35
CA ALA A 90 -10.82 -0.75 -44.68
C ALA A 90 -10.28 0.65 -45.02
N LYS A 91 -10.66 1.69 -44.27
CA LYS A 91 -10.17 3.07 -44.46
C LYS A 91 -9.22 3.57 -43.37
N ALA A 92 -8.93 2.75 -42.36
CA ALA A 92 -7.85 3.04 -41.43
C ALA A 92 -6.52 2.59 -42.09
N GLY A 93 -6.08 3.34 -43.11
CA GLY A 93 -4.68 3.34 -43.46
C GLY A 93 -3.93 3.82 -42.21
N MET A 94 -3.16 2.93 -41.59
CA MET A 94 -2.23 3.34 -40.54
C MET A 94 -1.32 4.39 -41.19
N PRO A 95 -1.30 5.67 -40.73
CA PRO A 95 -0.30 6.59 -41.24
C PRO A 95 1.05 5.92 -41.10
N ASP A 96 1.84 5.95 -42.16
CA ASP A 96 3.23 5.50 -42.14
C ASP A 96 4.03 6.49 -41.29
N SER A 97 3.77 6.43 -39.98
CA SER A 97 4.33 7.30 -38.98
C SER A 97 5.66 6.70 -38.59
N TYR A 98 6.67 6.96 -39.43
CA TYR A 98 8.05 6.87 -39.01
C TYR A 98 8.19 7.61 -37.68
N LEU A 99 8.78 6.96 -36.66
CA LEU A 99 9.07 7.61 -35.38
C LEU A 99 9.73 8.96 -35.67
N SER A 100 9.10 10.04 -35.23
CA SER A 100 9.70 11.37 -35.35
C SER A 100 10.98 11.40 -34.51
N HIS A 101 11.91 12.28 -34.88
CA HIS A 101 13.08 12.54 -34.04
C HIS A 101 12.67 12.90 -32.61
N ASP A 102 11.56 13.63 -32.46
CA ASP A 102 10.99 13.99 -31.16
C ASP A 102 10.49 12.76 -30.37
N ASP A 103 9.92 11.76 -31.04
CA ASP A 103 9.47 10.52 -30.40
C ASP A 103 10.65 9.70 -29.87
N ILE A 104 11.74 9.68 -30.65
CA ILE A 104 12.99 9.02 -30.26
C ILE A 104 13.63 9.75 -29.06
N GLN A 105 13.65 11.08 -29.09
CA GLN A 105 14.17 11.89 -27.99
C GLN A 105 13.35 11.67 -26.72
N MET A 106 12.02 11.71 -26.81
CA MET A 106 11.12 11.45 -25.68
C MET A 106 11.37 10.06 -25.07
N TYR A 107 11.64 9.03 -25.89
CA TYR A 107 11.99 7.71 -25.39
C TYR A 107 13.26 7.74 -24.52
N TYR A 108 14.32 8.39 -25.00
CA TYR A 108 15.57 8.49 -24.22
C TYR A 108 15.39 9.31 -22.94
N ASP A 109 14.62 10.40 -22.99
CA ASP A 109 14.34 11.23 -21.83
C ASP A 109 13.57 10.45 -20.77
N ILE A 110 12.59 9.62 -21.17
CA ILE A 110 11.86 8.75 -20.25
C ILE A 110 12.78 7.71 -19.62
N GLN A 111 13.70 7.12 -20.40
CA GLN A 111 14.66 6.15 -19.89
C GLN A 111 15.65 6.79 -18.91
N ALA A 112 16.14 7.99 -19.22
CA ALA A 112 17.00 8.78 -18.33
C ALA A 112 16.27 9.16 -17.03
N LEU A 113 15.00 9.57 -17.11
CA LEU A 113 14.18 9.89 -15.95
C LEU A 113 13.96 8.66 -15.06
N ARG A 114 13.68 7.49 -15.66
CA ARG A 114 13.57 6.22 -14.95
C ARG A 114 14.87 5.85 -14.26
N ALA A 115 16.00 5.91 -14.96
CA ALA A 115 17.31 5.63 -14.40
C ALA A 115 17.61 6.55 -13.20
N SER A 116 17.42 7.86 -13.38
CA SER A 116 17.61 8.85 -12.30
C SER A 116 16.70 8.60 -11.10
N THR A 117 15.45 8.21 -11.32
CA THR A 117 14.51 7.91 -10.24
C THR A 117 14.94 6.64 -9.49
N VAL A 118 15.34 5.60 -10.20
CA VAL A 118 15.83 4.36 -9.60
C VAL A 118 17.07 4.63 -8.75
N GLU A 119 18.06 5.38 -9.26
CA GLU A 119 19.25 5.76 -8.52
C GLU A 119 18.90 6.53 -7.23
N LYS A 120 18.06 7.57 -7.34
CA LYS A 120 17.61 8.35 -6.17
C LYS A 120 16.91 7.46 -5.14
N THR A 121 16.05 6.54 -5.57
CA THR A 121 15.36 5.64 -4.64
C THR A 121 16.31 4.63 -4.00
N ALA A 122 17.31 4.14 -4.74
CA ALA A 122 18.34 3.25 -4.21
C ALA A 122 19.21 3.96 -3.17
N ASP A 123 19.62 5.21 -3.43
CA ASP A 123 20.36 6.03 -2.47
C ASP A 123 19.58 6.26 -1.18
N VAL A 124 18.28 6.56 -1.29
CA VAL A 124 17.40 6.71 -0.12
C VAL A 124 17.32 5.40 0.67
N GLN A 125 17.17 4.26 0.00
CA GLN A 125 17.15 2.96 0.67
C GLN A 125 18.47 2.63 1.38
N LEU A 126 19.60 2.96 0.76
CA LEU A 126 20.93 2.78 1.36
C LEU A 126 21.11 3.67 2.60
N ARG A 127 20.63 4.92 2.56
CA ARG A 127 20.66 5.80 3.74
C ARG A 127 19.80 5.24 4.86
N LEU A 128 18.56 4.85 4.57
CA LEU A 128 17.66 4.27 5.57
C LEU A 128 18.19 2.97 6.16
N SER A 129 18.83 2.11 5.36
CA SER A 129 19.42 0.86 5.86
C SER A 129 20.62 1.13 6.75
N ARG A 130 21.47 2.09 6.39
CA ARG A 130 22.60 2.54 7.20
C ARG A 130 22.14 3.16 8.53
N GLU A 131 21.19 4.08 8.49
CA GLU A 131 20.62 4.69 9.71
C GLU A 131 20.00 3.64 10.64
N LYS A 132 19.31 2.64 10.09
CA LYS A 132 18.77 1.52 10.87
C LYS A 132 19.87 0.70 11.52
N LEU A 133 20.97 0.43 10.81
CA LEU A 133 22.11 -0.29 11.34
C LEU A 133 22.79 0.50 12.47
N GLU A 134 23.08 1.78 12.25
CA GLU A 134 23.70 2.65 13.25
C GLU A 134 22.80 2.82 14.49
N ALA A 135 21.48 2.96 14.31
CA ALA A 135 20.54 3.01 15.41
C ALA A 135 20.47 1.69 16.20
N ALA A 136 20.55 0.55 15.52
CA ALA A 136 20.59 -0.76 16.18
C ALA A 136 21.88 -0.93 16.99
N GLN A 137 23.04 -0.59 16.40
CA GLN A 137 24.34 -0.62 17.09
C GLN A 137 24.35 0.31 18.31
N THR A 138 23.82 1.52 18.19
CA THR A 138 23.75 2.47 19.31
C THR A 138 22.89 1.93 20.45
N ARG A 139 21.77 1.27 20.14
CA ARG A 139 20.90 0.62 21.16
C ARG A 139 21.62 -0.52 21.86
N GLU A 140 22.33 -1.35 21.10
CA GLU A 140 23.13 -2.44 21.65
C GLU A 140 24.22 -1.91 22.59
N MET A 141 24.99 -0.91 22.14
CA MET A 141 26.02 -0.26 22.95
C MET A 141 25.45 0.35 24.23
N THR A 142 24.31 1.03 24.14
CA THR A 142 23.65 1.62 25.32
C THR A 142 23.24 0.54 26.31
N SER A 143 22.75 -0.60 25.83
CA SER A 143 22.39 -1.75 26.66
C SER A 143 23.60 -2.35 27.37
N ILE A 144 24.70 -2.58 26.63
CA ILE A 144 25.96 -3.09 27.15
C ILE A 144 26.53 -2.14 28.21
N ALA A 145 26.59 -0.84 27.92
CA ALA A 145 27.10 0.16 28.85
C ALA A 145 26.25 0.22 30.14
N LYS A 146 24.92 0.14 30.01
CA LYS A 146 24.01 0.09 31.17
C LYS A 146 24.28 -1.15 32.02
N MET A 147 24.39 -2.33 31.43
CA MET A 147 24.71 -3.56 32.17
C MET A 147 26.08 -3.46 32.87
N TYR A 148 27.07 -2.86 32.21
CA TYR A 148 28.38 -2.64 32.81
C TYR A 148 28.31 -1.73 34.05
N ILE A 149 27.57 -0.62 33.96
CA ILE A 149 27.34 0.28 35.10
C ILE A 149 26.58 -0.42 36.22
N ASP A 150 25.52 -1.16 35.89
CA ASP A 150 24.73 -1.91 36.89
C ASP A 150 25.60 -2.94 37.62
N LEU A 151 26.48 -3.65 36.89
CA LEU A 151 27.45 -4.58 37.48
C LEU A 151 28.47 -3.87 38.39
N LEU A 152 28.98 -2.70 37.99
CA LEU A 152 29.92 -1.91 38.80
C LEU A 152 29.30 -1.43 40.11
N MET A 153 27.99 -1.12 40.09
CA MET A 153 27.25 -0.58 41.22
C MET A 153 26.60 -1.66 42.10
N ALA A 154 26.65 -2.93 41.69
CA ALA A 154 26.03 -4.02 42.42
C ALA A 154 26.70 -4.25 43.80
N ASP A 155 25.88 -4.51 44.82
CA ASP A 155 26.39 -4.93 46.13
C ASP A 155 26.89 -6.38 46.08
N LEU A 156 28.14 -6.58 46.49
CA LEU A 156 28.82 -7.88 46.50
C LEU A 156 28.85 -8.54 47.88
N SER A 157 28.30 -7.89 48.91
CA SER A 157 28.37 -8.33 50.31
C SER A 157 27.75 -9.72 50.53
N GLY A 158 26.70 -10.06 49.78
CA GLY A 158 25.99 -11.34 49.86
C GLY A 158 26.42 -12.42 48.86
N MET A 159 27.41 -12.15 48.00
CA MET A 159 27.84 -13.11 46.97
C MET A 159 28.88 -14.11 47.50
N THR A 160 28.65 -15.39 47.20
CA THR A 160 29.64 -16.46 47.35
C THR A 160 30.87 -16.22 46.46
N ASP A 161 32.00 -16.88 46.77
CA ASP A 161 33.24 -16.73 46.00
C ASP A 161 33.07 -17.09 44.52
N MET A 162 32.27 -18.12 44.22
CA MET A 162 31.96 -18.50 42.84
C MET A 162 31.17 -17.41 42.11
N GLN A 163 30.15 -16.84 42.75
CA GLN A 163 29.37 -15.74 42.16
C GLN A 163 30.21 -14.48 41.96
N ARG A 164 31.13 -14.20 42.88
CA ARG A 164 32.08 -13.10 42.76
C ARG A 164 33.04 -13.29 41.58
N ALA A 165 33.50 -14.52 41.36
CA ALA A 165 34.32 -14.85 40.20
C ALA A 165 33.56 -14.67 38.88
N GLU A 166 32.29 -15.08 38.80
CA GLU A 166 31.44 -14.84 37.63
C GLU A 166 31.15 -13.34 37.43
N HIS A 167 30.89 -12.59 38.51
CA HIS A 167 30.71 -11.14 38.45
C HIS A 167 31.94 -10.43 37.90
N GLN A 168 33.13 -10.81 38.37
CA GLN A 168 34.40 -10.29 37.84
C GLN A 168 34.57 -10.63 36.35
N ARG A 169 34.20 -11.85 35.93
CA ARG A 169 34.25 -12.27 34.52
C ARG A 169 33.28 -11.47 33.66
N ALA A 170 32.07 -11.21 34.15
CA ALA A 170 31.08 -10.39 33.48
C ALA A 170 31.56 -8.93 33.34
N LEU A 171 32.16 -8.36 34.39
CA LEU A 171 32.78 -7.03 34.34
C LEU A 171 33.87 -6.93 33.27
N GLN A 172 34.72 -7.95 33.17
CA GLN A 172 35.75 -8.02 32.13
C GLN A 172 35.11 -8.02 30.73
N TYR A 173 34.13 -8.91 30.50
CA TYR A 173 33.47 -9.05 29.21
C TYR A 173 32.77 -7.76 28.76
N PHE A 174 31.94 -7.17 29.62
CA PHE A 174 31.21 -5.94 29.28
C PHE A 174 32.15 -4.73 29.22
N GLY A 175 33.17 -4.68 30.06
CA GLY A 175 34.21 -3.66 30.00
C GLY A 175 34.92 -3.69 28.65
N ASP A 176 35.43 -4.86 28.24
CA ASP A 176 36.10 -5.03 26.94
C ASP A 176 35.18 -4.61 25.79
N LYS A 177 33.89 -4.96 25.83
CA LYS A 177 32.92 -4.54 24.82
C LYS A 177 32.72 -3.02 24.80
N VAL A 178 32.64 -2.35 25.93
CA VAL A 178 32.50 -0.88 25.96
C VAL A 178 33.78 -0.19 25.42
N TYR A 179 34.96 -0.68 25.78
CA TYR A 179 36.24 -0.07 25.36
C TYR A 179 36.64 -0.40 23.91
N GLU A 180 36.28 -1.57 23.39
CA GLU A 180 36.52 -1.96 21.99
C GLU A 180 35.81 -1.01 21.02
N HIS A 181 34.56 -0.64 21.33
CA HIS A 181 33.80 0.32 20.52
C HIS A 181 34.28 1.78 20.69
N SER A 182 35.00 2.09 21.77
CA SER A 182 35.55 3.44 22.00
C SER A 182 36.88 3.69 21.27
N ARG A 183 37.46 2.67 20.63
CA ARG A 183 38.74 2.75 19.90
C ARG A 183 38.61 2.93 18.39
N VAL A 184 37.38 2.92 17.87
CA VAL A 184 37.06 3.14 16.45
C VAL A 184 36.68 4.60 16.25
#